data_AF-A0A357MNP6-F1
#
_entry.id   AF-A0A357MNP6-F1
#
_cell.length_a   1.000
_cell.length_b   1.000
_cell.length_c   1.000
_cell.angle_alpha   90.00
_cell.angle_beta   90.00
_cell.angle_gamma   90.00
#
_symmetry.space_group_name_H-M   'P 1'
#
loop_
_entity.id
_entity.type
_entity.pdbx_description
1 polymer ?
#
loop_
_entity_poly.entity_id
_entity_poly.type
_entity_poly.pdbx_seq_one_letter_code
_entity_poly.pdbx_strand_id
1 'polypeptide(L)'
;GWRELLGGAGVKSAAISGSGVFKDAGTDERARQLFFDGETPAFQVIIPDFGIVEGPFQVTSIEYAGSHDGEATYELSMASAGALSFTG
;
A
#
# COMPACT_ATOMS: atom_id res chain seq x y z
N GLY A 1 38.60 3.21 10.26
CA GLY A 1 37.76 2.59 11.29
C GLY A 1 36.46 2.18 10.65
N TRP A 2 35.97 0.98 10.94
CA TRP A 2 34.71 0.49 10.39
C TRP A 2 33.56 0.95 11.28
N ARG A 3 32.50 1.47 10.66
CA ARG A 3 31.27 1.87 11.37
C ARG A 3 30.41 0.63 11.51
N GLU A 4 30.39 0.02 12.69
CA GLU A 4 29.39 -0.99 13.02
C GLU A 4 28.02 -0.32 13.07
N LEU A 5 27.16 -0.68 12.12
CA LEU A 5 25.75 -0.32 12.15
C LEU A 5 25.05 -1.31 13.09
N LEU A 6 24.44 -0.80 14.15
CA LEU A 6 23.52 -1.59 14.98
C LEU A 6 22.28 -1.92 14.15
N GLY A 7 22.33 -3.03 13.42
CA GLY A 7 21.23 -3.56 12.61
C GLY A 7 20.05 -3.91 13.50
N GLY A 8 19.16 -2.95 13.75
CA GLY A 8 17.99 -3.13 14.61
C GLY A 8 17.54 -1.90 15.39
N ALA A 9 18.37 -0.85 15.51
CA ALA A 9 18.01 0.37 16.24
C ALA A 9 17.23 1.41 15.39
N GLY A 10 16.87 1.05 14.15
CA GLY A 10 16.15 1.93 13.23
C GLY A 10 14.67 1.60 13.12
N VAL A 11 13.84 2.63 12.97
CA VAL A 11 12.43 2.47 12.55
C VAL A 11 12.43 1.82 11.16
N LYS A 12 11.72 0.70 11.03
CA LYS A 12 11.50 0.04 9.74
C LYS A 12 10.16 0.52 9.18
N SER A 13 10.13 0.85 7.90
CA SER A 13 8.94 1.26 7.17
C SER A 13 8.75 0.38 5.94
N ALA A 14 7.50 0.09 5.58
CA ALA A 14 7.15 -0.50 4.29
C ALA A 14 6.23 0.47 3.52
N ALA A 15 6.40 0.51 2.21
CA ALA A 15 5.54 1.26 1.31
C ALA A 15 5.11 0.36 0.16
N ILE A 16 3.87 0.54 -0.30
CA ILE A 16 3.28 -0.18 -1.42
C ILE A 16 2.76 0.86 -2.40
N SER A 17 3.11 0.71 -3.67
CA SER A 17 2.56 1.49 -4.76
C SER A 17 1.91 0.53 -5.75
N GLY A 18 0.67 0.81 -6.16
CA GLY A 18 -0.06 0.04 -7.15
C GLY A 18 -0.73 0.96 -8.15
N SER A 19 -0.76 0.55 -9.41
CA SER A 19 -1.51 1.21 -10.47
C SER A 19 -2.43 0.20 -11.15
N GLY A 20 -3.61 0.62 -11.58
CA GLY A 20 -4.54 -0.28 -12.24
C GLY A 20 -5.65 0.44 -12.98
N VAL A 21 -6.54 -0.36 -13.55
CA VAL A 21 -7.82 0.10 -14.10
C VAL A 21 -8.92 -0.31 -13.13
N PHE A 22 -9.90 0.57 -12.92
CA PHE A 22 -11.05 0.18 -12.10
C PHE A 22 -11.88 -0.87 -12.85
N LYS A 23 -11.92 -2.08 -12.30
CA LYS A 23 -12.81 -3.14 -12.79
C LYS A 23 -14.24 -3.00 -12.25
N ASP A 24 -14.42 -2.37 -11.10
CA ASP A 24 -15.71 -2.12 -10.47
C ASP A 24 -15.72 -0.85 -9.62
N ALA A 25 -16.93 -0.29 -9.39
CA ALA A 25 -17.13 0.94 -8.63
C ALA A 25 -17.01 0.75 -7.10
N GLY A 26 -17.16 -0.48 -6.60
CA GLY A 26 -17.14 -0.77 -5.16
C GLY A 26 -15.74 -0.74 -4.56
N THR A 27 -14.74 -1.22 -5.29
CA THR A 27 -13.33 -1.18 -4.87
C THR A 27 -12.81 0.26 -4.86
N ASP A 28 -13.25 1.10 -5.80
CA ASP A 28 -12.95 2.53 -5.82
C ASP A 28 -13.53 3.24 -4.58
N GLU A 29 -14.81 3.02 -4.30
CA GLU A 29 -15.49 3.66 -3.16
C GLU A 29 -14.79 3.36 -1.84
N ARG A 30 -14.37 2.10 -1.66
CA ARG A 30 -13.65 1.69 -0.46
C ARG A 30 -12.28 2.35 -0.35
N ALA A 31 -11.48 2.39 -1.43
CA ALA A 31 -10.16 3.01 -1.39
C ALA A 31 -10.26 4.50 -1.02
N ARG A 32 -11.24 5.19 -1.62
CA ARG A 32 -11.52 6.60 -1.36
C ARG A 32 -11.95 6.85 0.08
N GLN A 33 -12.84 6.02 0.61
CA GLN A 33 -13.28 6.13 2.00
C GLN A 33 -12.10 5.97 2.96
N LEU A 34 -11.26 4.94 2.77
CA LEU A 34 -10.07 4.70 3.59
C LEU A 34 -9.11 5.90 3.59
N PHE A 35 -8.94 6.56 2.43
CA PHE A 35 -8.12 7.77 2.32
C PHE A 35 -8.71 8.96 3.10
N PHE A 36 -9.99 9.25 2.93
CA PHE A 36 -10.63 10.40 3.60
C PHE A 36 -10.80 10.20 5.10
N ASP A 37 -11.16 8.99 5.53
CA ASP A 37 -11.34 8.66 6.94
C ASP A 37 -9.99 8.45 7.65
N GLY A 38 -8.89 8.39 6.89
CA GLY A 38 -7.54 8.18 7.42
C GLY A 38 -7.38 6.84 8.13
N GLU A 39 -8.20 5.85 7.75
CA GLU A 39 -8.21 4.54 8.39
C GLU A 39 -6.93 3.76 8.07
N THR A 40 -6.54 2.90 9.02
CA THR A 40 -5.37 2.04 8.89
C THR A 40 -5.77 0.56 9.03
N PRO A 41 -6.64 0.03 8.14
CA PRO A 41 -7.08 -1.35 8.24
C PRO A 41 -5.91 -2.30 7.97
N ALA A 42 -6.08 -3.55 8.39
CA ALA A 42 -5.14 -4.60 8.03
C ALA A 42 -5.23 -4.88 6.52
N PHE A 43 -4.11 -4.75 5.83
CA PHE A 43 -3.93 -5.17 4.44
C PHE A 43 -3.07 -6.42 4.39
N GLN A 44 -3.31 -7.22 3.35
CA GLN A 44 -2.52 -8.39 3.03
C GLN A 44 -1.94 -8.21 1.62
N VAL A 45 -0.62 -8.23 1.50
CA VAL A 45 0.12 -8.15 0.24
C VAL A 45 0.67 -9.52 -0.07
N ILE A 46 0.19 -10.12 -1.14
CA ILE A 46 0.68 -11.40 -1.64
C ILE A 46 1.75 -11.09 -2.69
N ILE A 47 2.99 -11.46 -2.38
CA ILE A 47 4.12 -11.34 -3.30
C ILE A 47 4.34 -12.73 -3.91
N PRO A 48 4.06 -12.93 -5.21
CA PRO A 48 4.24 -14.22 -5.87
C PRO A 48 5.65 -14.77 -5.65
N ASP A 49 5.74 -16.06 -5.34
CA ASP A 49 6.99 -16.79 -5.10
C ASP A 49 7.86 -16.27 -3.93
N PHE A 50 7.33 -15.38 -3.07
CA PHE A 50 8.07 -14.80 -1.95
C PHE A 50 7.36 -14.96 -0.61
N GLY A 51 6.07 -14.61 -0.53
CA GLY A 51 5.29 -14.71 0.70
C GLY A 51 4.23 -13.62 0.83
N ILE A 52 3.65 -13.56 2.02
CA ILE A 52 2.54 -12.69 2.38
C ILE A 52 3.01 -11.71 3.46
N VAL A 53 2.89 -10.41 3.18
CA VAL A 53 3.07 -9.36 4.18
C VAL A 53 1.69 -8.92 4.65
N GLU A 54 1.47 -8.90 5.97
CA GLU A 54 0.19 -8.50 6.55
C GLU A 54 0.39 -7.48 7.67
N GLY A 55 -0.51 -6.49 7.74
CA GLY A 55 -0.50 -5.51 8.82
C GLY A 55 -1.24 -4.22 8.44
N PRO A 56 -1.28 -3.23 9.33
CA PRO A 56 -2.00 -1.99 9.09
C PRO A 56 -1.26 -1.13 8.06
N PHE A 57 -1.97 -0.68 7.03
CA PHE A 57 -1.48 0.32 6.08
C PHE A 57 -2.45 1.49 5.99
N GLN A 58 -1.90 2.68 5.82
CA GLN A 58 -2.67 3.88 5.50
C GLN A 58 -2.55 4.17 4.01
N VAL A 59 -3.66 4.57 3.38
CA VAL A 59 -3.62 5.13 2.02
C VAL A 59 -3.07 6.55 2.09
N THR A 60 -1.94 6.81 1.44
CA THR A 60 -1.25 8.11 1.47
C THR A 60 -1.51 8.96 0.23
N SER A 61 -1.85 8.33 -0.90
CA SER A 61 -2.28 9.03 -2.11
C SER A 61 -3.20 8.16 -2.95
N ILE A 62 -4.17 8.81 -3.60
CA ILE A 62 -4.99 8.24 -4.67
C ILE A 62 -4.98 9.24 -5.82
N GLU A 63 -4.58 8.79 -7.00
CA GLU A 63 -4.53 9.60 -8.21
C GLU A 63 -5.40 8.95 -9.28
N TYR A 64 -6.23 9.76 -9.94
CA TYR A 64 -7.14 9.32 -10.97
C TYR A 64 -6.71 9.92 -12.30
N ALA A 65 -6.47 9.08 -13.30
CA ALA A 65 -6.14 9.52 -14.65
C ALA A 65 -7.18 8.96 -15.63
N GLY A 66 -7.72 9.86 -16.45
CA GLY A 66 -8.63 9.51 -17.54
C GLY A 66 -7.96 9.73 -18.88
N SER A 67 -7.99 8.71 -19.75
CA SER A 67 -7.75 8.93 -21.17
C SER A 67 -9.07 9.35 -21.80
N HIS A 68 -9.09 10.44 -22.58
CA HIS A 68 -10.29 10.90 -23.28
C HIS A 68 -10.96 9.82 -24.17
N ASP A 69 -10.23 8.73 -24.48
CA ASP A 69 -10.64 7.59 -25.33
C ASP A 69 -10.37 6.19 -24.70
N GLY A 70 -10.20 6.04 -23.38
CA GLY A 70 -9.79 4.76 -22.77
C GLY A 70 -10.20 4.52 -21.32
N GLU A 71 -9.89 3.32 -20.80
CA GLU A 71 -10.17 2.88 -19.41
C GLU A 71 -9.59 3.87 -18.39
N ALA A 72 -10.40 4.28 -17.41
CA ALA A 72 -9.93 5.13 -16.31
C ALA A 72 -8.90 4.36 -15.46
N THR A 73 -7.71 4.93 -15.32
CA THR A 73 -6.62 4.37 -14.52
C THR A 73 -6.56 5.06 -13.17
N TYR A 74 -6.01 4.34 -12.19
CA TYR A 74 -5.70 4.89 -10.89
C TYR A 74 -4.30 4.50 -10.44
N GLU A 75 -3.73 5.36 -9.61
CA GLU A 75 -2.53 5.07 -8.83
C GLU A 75 -2.86 5.21 -7.35
N LEU A 76 -2.36 4.27 -6.55
CA LEU A 76 -2.58 4.16 -5.12
C LEU A 76 -1.24 3.98 -4.43
N SER A 77 -0.95 4.82 -3.43
CA SER A 77 0.19 4.63 -2.53
C SER A 77 -0.27 4.37 -1.11
N MET A 78 0.41 3.44 -0.45
CA MET A 78 0.15 3.07 0.94
C MET A 78 1.45 2.99 1.74
N ALA A 79 1.38 3.34 3.02
CA ALA A 79 2.49 3.25 3.95
C ALA A 79 2.11 2.43 5.19
N SER A 80 3.06 1.67 5.72
CA SER A 80 2.87 0.88 6.94
C SER A 80 2.54 1.79 8.11
N ALA A 81 1.40 1.55 8.76
CA ALA A 81 0.92 2.33 9.90
C ALA A 81 1.12 1.59 11.24
N GLY A 82 1.87 0.49 11.24
CA GLY A 82 2.10 -0.33 12.42
C GLY A 82 2.95 -1.58 12.13
N ALA A 83 2.90 -2.53 13.06
CA ALA A 83 3.67 -3.76 12.97
C ALA A 83 3.20 -4.64 11.81
N LEU A 84 4.16 -5.18 11.05
CA LEU A 84 3.90 -6.08 9.94
C LEU A 84 4.33 -7.50 10.30
N SER A 85 3.53 -8.47 9.91
CA SER A 85 3.88 -9.89 9.88
C SER A 85 4.26 -10.32 8.47
N PHE A 86 5.09 -11.35 8.38
CA PHE A 86 5.49 -11.98 7.12
C PHE A 86 5.32 -13.49 7.24
N THR A 87 4.66 -14.09 6.25
CA THR A 87 4.50 -15.56 6.11
C THR A 87 5.04 -15.97 4.75
N GLY A 88 6.08 -16.81 4.70
CA GLY A 88 6.70 -17.28 3.47
C GLY A 88 6.83 -18.80 3.43
#